data_AF-A0A0J8SW22-F1
#
_entry.id   AF-A0A0J8SW22-F1
#
_cell.length_a   1.000
_cell.length_b   1.000
_cell.length_c   1.000
_cell.angle_alpha   90.00
_cell.angle_beta   90.00
_cell.angle_gamma   90.00
#
_symmetry.space_group_name_H-M   'P 1'
#
loop_
_entity.id
_entity.type
_entity.pdbx_description
1 polymer ?
#
loop_
_entity_poly.entity_id
_entity_poly.type
_entity_poly.pdbx_seq_one_letter_code
_entity_poly.pdbx_strand_id
1 'polypeptide(L)'
;MMVSIAYTPLGPWVLENVMSVQGELLQQSLWTLRAFVLFPLIFPFLDFSNGLILLRGQTKTMFRSQTANAICTVIVLLILVSIFPAWNGMIGAVAQSLGLLAELIIVWLVIRRTKQEPPMSVPFF
;
A
#
# COMPACT_ATOMS: atom_id res chain seq x y z
N MET A 1 -5.99 14.60 -0.06
CA MET A 1 -6.03 14.79 1.41
C MET A 1 -4.68 14.52 2.08
N MET A 2 -4.00 13.40 1.81
CA MET A 2 -2.73 13.09 2.47
C MET A 2 -1.61 14.09 2.16
N VAL A 3 -1.46 14.50 0.89
CA VAL A 3 -0.48 15.51 0.45
C VAL A 3 -0.75 16.87 1.08
N SER A 4 -2.03 17.28 1.17
CA SER A 4 -2.38 18.55 1.79
C SER A 4 -1.98 18.54 3.26
N ILE A 5 -2.30 17.50 4.04
CA ILE A 5 -1.95 17.42 5.48
C ILE A 5 -0.42 17.31 5.70
N ALA A 6 0.29 16.55 4.85
CA ALA A 6 1.73 16.31 5.03
C ALA A 6 2.63 17.53 4.73
N TYR A 7 2.18 18.44 3.87
CA TYR A 7 2.96 19.59 3.41
C TYR A 7 2.40 20.96 3.84
N THR A 8 1.22 21.01 4.46
CA THR A 8 0.71 22.25 5.08
C THR A 8 0.98 22.28 6.58
N PRO A 9 0.98 23.48 7.21
CA PRO A 9 1.12 23.64 8.66
C PRO A 9 0.03 22.90 9.48
N LEU A 10 -1.00 22.38 8.82
CA LEU A 10 -2.03 21.56 9.45
C LEU A 10 -1.46 20.24 10.02
N GLY A 11 -0.46 19.63 9.36
CA GLY A 11 0.14 18.38 9.84
C GLY A 11 0.81 18.52 11.21
N PRO A 12 1.78 19.43 11.38
CA PRO A 12 2.39 19.72 12.69
C PRO A 12 1.34 20.16 13.72
N TRP A 13 0.40 21.02 13.33
CA TRP A 13 -0.64 21.50 14.26
C TRP A 13 -1.50 20.37 14.83
N VAL A 14 -1.94 19.41 14.00
CA VAL A 14 -2.71 18.25 14.47
C VAL A 14 -1.87 17.35 15.37
N LEU A 15 -0.61 17.07 15.00
CA LEU A 15 0.27 16.21 15.79
C LEU A 15 0.61 16.83 17.16
N GLU A 16 0.83 18.13 17.21
CA GLU A 16 1.10 18.85 18.47
C GLU A 16 -0.16 19.03 19.31
N ASN A 17 -1.29 19.47 18.73
CA ASN A 17 -2.47 19.86 19.52
C ASN A 17 -3.42 18.70 19.81
N VAL A 18 -3.57 17.74 18.89
CA VAL A 18 -4.50 16.61 19.05
C VAL A 18 -3.78 15.42 19.67
N MET A 19 -2.56 15.12 19.23
CA MET A 19 -1.78 13.98 19.74
C MET A 19 -0.79 14.35 20.85
N SER A 20 -0.64 15.65 21.20
CA SER A 20 0.32 16.11 22.21
C SER A 20 1.77 15.64 21.96
N VAL A 21 2.14 15.48 20.69
CA VAL A 21 3.48 15.02 20.28
C VAL A 21 4.42 16.22 20.16
N GLN A 22 5.60 16.15 20.77
CA GLN A 22 6.59 17.24 20.78
C GLN A 22 8.01 16.74 20.45
N GLY A 23 8.88 17.66 20.04
CA GLY A 23 10.32 17.42 19.86
C GLY A 23 10.65 16.43 18.74
N GLU A 24 11.58 15.51 19.00
CA GLU A 24 12.06 14.53 18.01
C GLU A 24 10.94 13.62 17.49
N LEU A 25 9.98 13.25 18.35
CA LEU A 25 8.86 12.40 17.97
C LEU A 25 7.96 13.08 16.92
N LEU A 26 7.74 14.39 17.04
CA LEU A 26 6.97 15.17 16.05
C LEU A 26 7.66 15.13 14.68
N GLN A 27 8.98 15.34 14.66
CA GLN A 27 9.76 15.32 13.43
C GLN A 27 9.73 13.94 12.76
N GLN A 28 9.90 12.87 13.54
CA GLN A 28 9.82 11.49 13.05
C GLN A 28 8.42 11.13 12.52
N SER A 29 7.36 11.58 13.19
CA SER A 29 5.98 11.41 12.72
C SER A 29 5.72 12.15 11.40
N LEU A 30 6.21 13.39 11.25
CA LEU A 30 6.08 14.13 9.99
C LEU A 30 6.83 13.44 8.85
N TRP A 31 8.02 12.91 9.11
CA TRP A 31 8.80 12.16 8.11
C TRP A 31 8.09 10.88 7.69
N THR A 32 7.52 10.17 8.66
CA THR A 32 6.69 8.99 8.42
C THR A 32 5.49 9.34 7.53
N LEU A 33 4.78 10.43 7.84
CA LEU A 33 3.63 10.90 7.08
C LEU A 33 4.00 11.24 5.63
N ARG A 34 5.16 11.89 5.43
CA ARG A 34 5.70 12.20 4.09
C ARG A 34 6.06 10.94 3.31
N ALA A 35 6.68 9.95 3.95
CA ALA A 35 6.98 8.68 3.29
C ALA A 35 5.69 7.92 2.90
N PHE A 36 4.63 8.06 3.69
CA PHE A 36 3.32 7.46 3.41
C PHE A 36 2.61 8.06 2.20
N VAL A 37 3.10 9.16 1.61
CA VAL A 37 2.54 9.76 0.39
C VAL A 37 2.65 8.81 -0.82
N LEU A 38 3.57 7.84 -0.79
CA LEU A 38 3.66 6.81 -1.83
C LEU A 38 2.45 5.88 -1.85
N PHE A 39 1.85 5.60 -0.68
CA PHE A 39 0.69 4.74 -0.56
C PHE A 39 -0.52 5.19 -1.39
N PRO A 40 -1.05 6.43 -1.25
CA PRO A 40 -2.20 6.89 -2.02
C PRO A 40 -1.92 7.07 -3.53
N LEU A 41 -0.66 7.05 -3.98
CA LEU A 41 -0.35 7.06 -5.40
C LEU A 41 -0.59 5.68 -6.04
N ILE A 42 -0.30 4.61 -5.30
CA ILE A 42 -0.37 3.23 -5.82
C ILE A 42 -1.74 2.62 -5.50
N PHE A 43 -2.32 2.95 -4.34
CA PHE A 43 -3.55 2.37 -3.82
C PHE A 43 -4.73 2.41 -4.80
N PRO A 44 -5.04 3.52 -5.51
CA PRO A 44 -6.18 3.57 -6.43
C PRO A 44 -6.09 2.56 -7.58
N PHE A 45 -4.87 2.33 -8.10
CA PHE A 45 -4.64 1.37 -9.18
C PHE A 45 -4.82 -0.07 -8.69
N LEU A 46 -4.35 -0.35 -7.48
CA LEU A 46 -4.52 -1.66 -6.87
C LEU A 46 -5.98 -1.93 -6.55
N ASP A 47 -6.69 -0.95 -5.98
CA ASP A 47 -8.12 -1.05 -5.65
C ASP A 47 -8.97 -1.31 -6.90
N PHE A 48 -8.72 -0.56 -7.98
CA PHE A 48 -9.36 -0.79 -9.28
C PHE A 48 -9.10 -2.21 -9.81
N SER A 49 -7.84 -2.68 -9.73
CA SER A 49 -7.46 -3.98 -10.26
C SER A 49 -8.04 -5.14 -9.43
N ASN A 50 -8.08 -4.99 -8.10
CA ASN A 50 -8.73 -5.92 -7.19
C ASN A 50 -10.24 -5.96 -7.42
N GLY A 51 -10.87 -4.82 -7.68
CA GLY A 51 -12.28 -4.75 -8.12
C GLY A 51 -12.53 -5.54 -9.41
N LEU A 52 -11.62 -5.45 -10.40
CA LEU A 52 -11.73 -6.24 -11.64
C LEU A 52 -11.61 -7.76 -11.39
N ILE A 53 -10.70 -8.17 -10.50
CA ILE A 53 -10.56 -9.59 -10.11
C ILE A 53 -11.84 -10.09 -9.41
N LEU A 54 -12.44 -9.25 -8.57
CA LEU A 54 -13.69 -9.56 -7.87
C LEU A 54 -14.86 -9.74 -8.85
N LEU A 55 -14.99 -8.86 -9.85
CA LEU A 55 -16.00 -8.98 -10.91
C LEU A 55 -15.86 -10.29 -11.73
N ARG A 56 -14.65 -10.85 -11.79
CA ARG A 56 -14.37 -12.15 -12.43
C ARG A 56 -14.60 -13.36 -11.51
N GLY A 57 -15.04 -13.14 -10.27
CA GLY A 57 -15.21 -14.20 -9.27
C GLY A 57 -13.91 -14.85 -8.78
N GLN A 58 -12.75 -14.24 -9.04
CA GLN A 58 -11.43 -14.82 -8.77
C GLN A 58 -10.91 -14.50 -7.35
N THR A 59 -11.72 -14.77 -6.34
CA THR A 59 -11.40 -14.46 -4.93
C THR A 59 -10.13 -15.16 -4.43
N LYS A 60 -9.87 -16.40 -4.87
CA LYS A 60 -8.64 -17.13 -4.54
C LYS A 60 -7.38 -16.43 -5.05
N THR A 61 -7.43 -15.86 -6.25
CA THR A 61 -6.34 -15.08 -6.83
C THR A 61 -6.09 -13.81 -6.03
N MET A 62 -7.16 -13.10 -5.66
CA MET A 62 -7.09 -11.90 -4.83
C MET A 62 -6.44 -12.19 -3.48
N PHE A 63 -6.86 -13.26 -2.79
CA PHE A 63 -6.29 -13.65 -1.50
C PHE A 63 -4.80 -14.01 -1.59
N ARG A 64 -4.38 -14.73 -2.64
CA ARG A 64 -2.97 -15.06 -2.87
C ARG A 64 -2.11 -13.81 -3.08
N SER A 65 -2.63 -12.82 -3.81
CA SER A 65 -1.91 -11.56 -4.04
C SER A 65 -1.75 -10.74 -2.76
N GLN A 66 -2.83 -10.60 -1.97
CA GLN A 66 -2.77 -9.91 -0.68
C GLN A 66 -1.85 -10.62 0.32
N THR A 67 -1.83 -11.95 0.31
CA THR A 67 -0.89 -12.73 1.14
C THR A 67 0.55 -12.47 0.71
N ALA A 68 0.82 -12.42 -0.59
CA ALA A 68 2.16 -12.09 -1.11
C ALA A 68 2.58 -10.65 -0.75
N ASN A 69 1.65 -9.68 -0.78
CA ASN A 69 1.88 -8.33 -0.28
C ASN A 69 2.28 -8.33 1.19
N ALA A 70 1.49 -8.97 2.05
CA ALA A 70 1.76 -9.03 3.49
C ALA A 70 3.15 -9.63 3.77
N ILE A 71 3.50 -10.73 3.10
CA ILE A 71 4.82 -11.36 3.23
C ILE A 71 5.93 -10.41 2.75
N CYS A 72 5.76 -9.78 1.59
CA CYS A 72 6.74 -8.84 1.05
C CYS A 72 6.94 -7.64 1.99
N THR A 73 5.85 -7.07 2.51
CA THR A 73 5.87 -5.98 3.49
C THR A 73 6.66 -6.38 4.73
N VAL A 74 6.37 -7.56 5.30
CA VAL A 74 7.08 -8.05 6.50
C VAL A 74 8.57 -8.23 6.22
N ILE A 75 8.93 -8.83 5.08
CA ILE A 75 10.34 -9.02 4.70
C ILE A 75 11.06 -7.66 4.58
N VAL A 76 10.47 -6.72 3.84
CA VAL A 76 11.04 -5.38 3.65
C VAL A 76 11.17 -4.64 4.98
N LEU A 77 10.16 -4.77 5.85
CA LEU A 77 10.18 -4.20 7.19
C LEU A 77 11.34 -4.75 8.01
N LEU A 78 11.51 -6.08 8.07
CA LEU A 78 12.58 -6.71 8.83
C LEU A 78 13.98 -6.31 8.31
N ILE A 79 14.13 -6.19 6.99
CA ILE A 79 15.37 -5.72 6.36
C ILE A 79 15.65 -4.26 6.75
N LEU A 80 14.67 -3.36 6.59
CA LEU A 80 14.84 -1.94 6.87
C LEU A 80 15.08 -1.66 8.36
N VAL A 81 14.42 -2.38 9.27
CA VAL A 81 14.67 -2.29 10.72
C VAL A 81 16.12 -2.67 11.05
N SER A 82 16.65 -3.68 10.37
CA SER A 82 18.02 -4.16 10.63
C SER A 82 19.10 -3.21 10.11
N ILE A 83 18.85 -2.50 9.00
CA ILE A 83 19.84 -1.62 8.36
C ILE A 83 19.72 -0.16 8.83
N PHE A 84 18.50 0.34 8.99
CA PHE A 84 18.22 1.76 9.28
C PHE A 84 17.27 1.93 10.48
N PRO A 85 17.63 1.48 11.69
CA PRO A 85 16.76 1.55 12.87
C PRO A 85 16.35 3.00 13.23
N ALA A 86 17.17 3.99 12.87
CA ALA A 86 16.90 5.41 13.11
C ALA A 86 15.70 5.97 12.32
N TRP A 87 15.19 5.25 11.31
CA TRP A 87 14.06 5.69 10.50
C TRP A 87 12.71 5.50 11.21
N ASN A 88 12.65 4.85 12.37
CA ASN A 88 11.46 4.70 13.21
C ASN A 88 10.21 4.34 12.38
N GLY A 89 9.14 5.14 12.46
CA GLY A 89 7.87 4.91 11.76
C GLY A 89 7.96 4.97 10.23
N MET A 90 8.98 5.63 9.67
CA MET A 90 9.19 5.72 8.22
C MET A 90 9.44 4.34 7.62
N ILE A 91 10.04 3.43 8.37
CA ILE A 91 10.28 2.05 7.94
C ILE A 91 8.97 1.35 7.59
N GLY A 92 7.98 1.46 8.47
CA GLY A 92 6.65 0.88 8.24
C GLY A 92 5.96 1.50 7.02
N ALA A 93 6.04 2.83 6.87
CA ALA A 93 5.47 3.53 5.73
C ALA A 93 6.07 3.09 4.39
N VAL A 94 7.39 2.97 4.32
CA VAL A 94 8.10 2.52 3.11
C VAL A 94 7.83 1.05 2.84
N ALA A 95 7.91 0.19 3.86
CA ALA A 95 7.65 -1.24 3.71
C ALA A 95 6.24 -1.52 3.19
N GLN A 96 5.22 -0.87 3.77
CA GLN A 96 3.83 -1.01 3.32
C GLN A 96 3.64 -0.51 1.90
N SER A 97 4.26 0.61 1.54
CA SER A 97 4.17 1.16 0.18
C SER A 97 4.80 0.24 -0.86
N LEU A 98 5.93 -0.39 -0.52
CA LEU A 98 6.62 -1.36 -1.40
C LEU A 98 5.85 -2.68 -1.52
N GLY A 99 5.29 -3.20 -0.43
CA GLY A 99 4.44 -4.39 -0.51
C GLY A 99 3.20 -4.16 -1.38
N LEU A 100 2.57 -3.00 -1.24
CA LEU A 100 1.43 -2.60 -2.07
C LEU A 100 1.80 -2.46 -3.56
N LEU A 101 3.00 -1.91 -3.86
CA LEU A 101 3.55 -1.89 -5.22
C LEU A 101 3.75 -3.32 -5.77
N ALA A 102 4.30 -4.22 -4.96
CA ALA A 102 4.50 -5.61 -5.35
C ALA A 102 3.16 -6.32 -5.64
N GLU A 103 2.13 -6.07 -4.82
CA GLU A 103 0.78 -6.57 -5.07
C GLU A 103 0.24 -6.09 -6.42
N LEU A 104 0.37 -4.79 -6.70
CA LEU A 104 -0.11 -4.20 -7.95
C LEU A 104 0.55 -4.86 -9.16
N ILE A 105 1.86 -5.11 -9.09
CA ILE A 105 2.60 -5.81 -10.15
C ILE A 105 2.04 -7.23 -10.35
N ILE A 106 1.86 -7.99 -9.26
CA ILE A 106 1.32 -9.36 -9.31
C ILE A 106 -0.08 -9.38 -9.92
N VAL A 107 -0.99 -8.56 -9.39
CA VAL A 107 -2.37 -8.45 -9.87
C VAL A 107 -2.41 -8.08 -11.35
N TRP A 108 -1.62 -7.10 -11.75
CA TRP A 108 -1.59 -6.62 -13.13
C TRP A 108 -1.07 -7.70 -14.10
N LEU A 109 -0.05 -8.46 -13.70
CA LEU A 109 0.43 -9.62 -14.46
C LEU A 109 -0.66 -10.69 -14.58
N VAL A 110 -1.39 -11.00 -13.51
CA VAL A 110 -2.48 -11.97 -13.54
C VAL A 110 -3.61 -11.51 -14.48
N ILE A 111 -4.06 -10.26 -14.35
CA ILE A 111 -5.10 -9.70 -15.22
C ILE A 111 -4.70 -9.78 -16.70
N ARG A 112 -3.42 -9.50 -17.02
CA ARG A 112 -2.89 -9.60 -18.39
C ARG A 112 -2.89 -11.05 -18.90
N ARG A 113 -2.54 -12.02 -18.06
CA ARG A 113 -2.55 -13.44 -18.44
C ARG A 113 -3.96 -13.97 -18.65
N THR A 114 -4.93 -13.58 -17.81
CA THR A 114 -6.31 -14.07 -17.91
C THR A 114 -7.14 -13.36 -18.99
N LYS A 115 -6.66 -12.27 -19.61
CA LYS A 115 -7.31 -11.67 -20.79
C LYS A 115 -7.32 -12.60 -22.02
N GLN A 116 -6.60 -13.72 -22.00
CA GLN A 116 -6.48 -14.65 -23.13
C GLN A 116 -7.46 -15.84 -23.11
N GLU A 117 -8.33 -15.97 -22.11
CA GLU A 117 -9.39 -16.98 -22.16
C GLU A 117 -10.72 -16.31 -22.55
N PRO A 118 -11.22 -16.50 -23.79
CA PRO A 118 -12.57 -16.09 -24.14
C PRO A 118 -13.55 -16.84 -23.23
N PRO A 119 -14.67 -16.21 -22.81
CA PRO A 119 -15.69 -16.91 -22.06
C PRO A 119 -16.18 -18.09 -22.91
N MET A 120 -15.93 -19.31 -22.41
CA MET A 120 -16.56 -20.51 -22.93
C MET A 120 -18.06 -20.28 -22.94
N SER A 121 -18.64 -20.38 -24.14
CA SER A 121 -20.06 -20.32 -24.44
C SER A 121 -20.89 -20.95 -23.32
N VAL A 122 -21.66 -20.13 -22.61
CA VAL A 122 -22.75 -20.62 -21.78
C VAL A 122 -23.80 -21.17 -22.75
N PRO A 123 -24.13 -22.47 -22.73
CA PRO A 123 -25.21 -22.97 -23.56
C PRO A 123 -26.51 -22.34 -23.10
N PHE A 124 -27.25 -21.79 -24.06
CA PHE A 124 -28.66 -21.42 -23.92
C PHE A 124 -29.45 -22.54 -23.23
N PHE A 125 -30.06 -22.22 -22.09
CA PHE A 125 -31.30 -22.83 -21.60
C PHE A 125 -32.10 -21.78 -20.85
#